data_AF-A0A0D7A2D3-F1
#
_entry.id   AF-A0A0D7A2D3-F1
#
_cell.length_a   1.000
_cell.length_b   1.000
_cell.length_c   1.000
_cell.angle_alpha   90.00
_cell.angle_beta   90.00
_cell.angle_gamma   90.00
#
_symmetry.space_group_name_H-M   'P 1'
#
loop_
_entity.id
_entity.type
_entity.pdbx_description
1 polymer ?
#
loop_
_entity_poly.entity_id
_entity_poly.type
_entity_poly.pdbx_seq_one_letter_code
_entity_poly.pdbx_strand_id
1 'polypeptide(L)'
;AALGLAAWTPAGVYRWSLELIAVGTGLPWFWVTIGGVVLWRVIVLPSSISGQRRAATLQMLQPKLKPIQDEIEGAKARGDTLALQIAAAKARSLMSKHNVDPLMSFVQLLIQIPVMLGTFLGARTLFDTSLEPLKHSGVSFMPDLTATDPWGILPIA
;
A
#
# COMPACT_ATOMS: atom_id res chain seq x y z
N ALA A 1 -13.91 10.27 -19.82
CA ALA A 1 -13.13 11.20 -18.99
C ALA A 1 -13.48 12.60 -19.46
N ALA A 2 -14.49 13.21 -18.83
CA ALA A 2 -14.97 14.54 -19.19
C ALA A 2 -13.97 15.64 -18.75
N LEU A 3 -13.12 15.34 -17.76
CA LEU A 3 -12.11 16.27 -17.23
C LEU A 3 -10.69 16.10 -17.80
N GLY A 4 -10.45 15.13 -18.70
CA GLY A 4 -9.12 14.91 -19.30
C GLY A 4 -8.02 14.44 -18.32
N LEU A 5 -8.40 14.05 -17.10
CA LEU A 5 -7.50 13.68 -16.00
C LEU A 5 -6.99 12.23 -16.05
N ALA A 6 -7.30 11.49 -17.11
CA ALA A 6 -6.94 10.09 -17.26
C ALA A 6 -5.50 9.96 -17.75
N ALA A 7 -4.60 9.60 -16.82
CA ALA A 7 -3.27 9.11 -17.14
C ALA A 7 -3.18 7.62 -16.77
N TRP A 8 -2.36 6.85 -17.51
CA TRP A 8 -2.02 5.46 -17.15
C TRP A 8 -1.10 5.35 -15.92
N THR A 9 -0.94 6.45 -15.18
CA THR A 9 -0.24 6.47 -13.90
C THR A 9 -1.19 6.03 -12.78
N PRO A 10 -0.70 5.45 -11.68
CA PRO A 10 -1.55 5.09 -10.53
C PRO A 10 -2.43 6.24 -10.03
N ALA A 11 -1.94 7.48 -10.15
CA ALA A 11 -2.68 8.69 -9.83
C ALA A 11 -3.85 8.95 -10.80
N GLY A 12 -3.65 8.75 -12.10
CA GLY A 12 -4.70 8.94 -13.10
C GLY A 12 -5.82 7.91 -12.99
N VAL A 13 -5.49 6.65 -12.69
CA VAL A 13 -6.50 5.60 -12.43
C VAL A 13 -7.34 5.94 -11.20
N TYR A 14 -6.70 6.44 -10.13
CA TYR A 14 -7.41 6.88 -8.94
C TYR A 14 -8.36 8.06 -9.25
N ARG A 15 -7.90 9.09 -9.97
CA ARG A 15 -8.75 10.23 -10.36
C ARG A 15 -9.93 9.80 -11.22
N TRP A 16 -9.72 8.90 -12.19
CA TRP A 16 -10.80 8.37 -13.01
C TRP A 16 -11.85 7.64 -12.17
N SER A 17 -11.41 6.86 -11.16
CA SER A 17 -12.34 6.21 -10.24
C SER A 17 -13.16 7.20 -9.41
N LEU A 18 -12.57 8.33 -8.99
CA LEU A 18 -13.30 9.40 -8.29
C LEU A 18 -14.27 10.13 -9.21
N GLU A 19 -13.89 10.42 -10.47
CA GLU A 19 -14.76 11.05 -11.47
C GLU A 19 -16.00 10.18 -11.74
N LEU A 20 -15.82 8.86 -11.84
CA LEU A 20 -16.94 7.92 -11.99
C LEU A 20 -17.90 7.97 -10.80
N ILE A 21 -17.37 8.00 -9.57
CA ILE A 21 -18.19 8.07 -8.36
C ILE A 21 -18.91 9.43 -8.30
N ALA A 22 -18.22 10.53 -8.57
CA ALA A 22 -18.78 11.88 -8.55
C ALA A 22 -19.91 12.04 -9.57
N VAL A 23 -19.66 11.68 -10.84
CA VAL A 23 -20.64 11.80 -11.92
C VAL A 23 -21.80 10.82 -11.75
N GLY A 24 -21.53 9.59 -11.27
CA GLY A 24 -22.55 8.57 -11.09
C GLY A 24 -23.47 8.79 -9.89
N THR A 25 -22.99 9.45 -8.82
CA THR A 25 -23.77 9.63 -7.59
C THR A 25 -24.24 11.05 -7.34
N GLY A 26 -23.60 12.05 -7.96
CA GLY A 26 -23.87 13.47 -7.68
C GLY A 26 -23.53 13.89 -6.25
N LEU A 27 -22.79 13.06 -5.50
CA LEU A 27 -22.46 13.31 -4.10
C LEU A 27 -21.41 14.43 -3.95
N PRO A 28 -21.40 15.12 -2.79
CA PRO A 28 -20.32 16.04 -2.45
C PRO A 28 -18.95 15.36 -2.50
N TRP A 29 -17.90 16.08 -2.93
CA TRP A 29 -16.56 15.50 -3.13
C TRP A 29 -15.94 14.93 -1.87
N PHE A 30 -16.35 15.38 -0.68
CA PHE A 30 -15.98 14.73 0.57
C PHE A 30 -16.35 13.24 0.57
N TRP A 31 -17.61 12.92 0.24
CA TRP A 31 -18.11 11.54 0.19
C TRP A 31 -17.55 10.76 -1.00
N VAL A 32 -17.31 11.43 -2.13
CA VAL A 32 -16.63 10.84 -3.29
C VAL A 32 -15.22 10.38 -2.91
N THR A 33 -14.47 11.19 -2.15
CA THR A 33 -13.11 10.87 -1.71
C THR A 33 -13.12 9.67 -0.76
N ILE A 34 -14.00 9.66 0.24
CA ILE A 34 -14.16 8.51 1.14
C ILE A 34 -14.54 7.26 0.36
N GLY A 35 -15.53 7.36 -0.53
CA GLY A 35 -15.98 6.25 -1.38
C GLY A 35 -14.85 5.69 -2.24
N GLY A 36 -14.03 6.55 -2.84
CA GLY A 36 -12.85 6.14 -3.62
C GLY A 36 -11.80 5.41 -2.77
N VAL A 37 -11.51 5.90 -1.56
CA VAL A 37 -10.58 5.22 -0.64
C VAL A 37 -11.13 3.85 -0.22
N VAL A 38 -12.42 3.77 0.12
CA VAL A 38 -13.08 2.50 0.50
C VAL A 38 -13.04 1.51 -0.65
N LEU A 39 -13.37 1.94 -1.87
CA LEU A 39 -13.31 1.10 -3.07
C LEU A 39 -11.92 0.48 -3.27
N TRP A 40 -10.88 1.31 -3.24
CA TRP A 40 -9.50 0.85 -3.40
C TRP A 40 -9.05 -0.03 -2.24
N ARG A 41 -9.49 0.24 -1.01
CA ARG A 41 -9.26 -0.67 0.12
C ARG A 41 -9.90 -2.02 -0.12
N VAL A 42 -11.17 -2.10 -0.53
CA VAL A 42 -11.84 -3.38 -0.80
C VAL A 42 -11.12 -4.18 -1.88
N ILE A 43 -10.61 -3.54 -2.92
CA ILE A 43 -9.83 -4.18 -3.99
C ILE A 43 -8.50 -4.74 -3.47
N VAL A 44 -7.78 -3.99 -2.62
CA VAL A 44 -6.45 -4.38 -2.13
C VAL A 44 -6.51 -5.28 -0.88
N LEU A 45 -7.59 -5.23 -0.11
CA LEU A 45 -7.81 -6.01 1.10
C LEU A 45 -7.55 -7.52 0.96
N PRO A 46 -8.09 -8.25 -0.04
CA PRO A 46 -7.83 -9.68 -0.18
C PRO A 46 -6.34 -10.00 -0.40
N SER A 47 -5.65 -9.14 -1.17
CA SER A 47 -4.21 -9.24 -1.40
C SER A 47 -3.43 -8.97 -0.11
N SER A 48 -3.80 -7.93 0.63
CA SER A 48 -3.18 -7.57 1.90
C SER A 48 -3.34 -8.66 2.97
N ILE A 49 -4.54 -9.25 3.09
CA ILE A 49 -4.80 -10.37 4.02
C ILE A 49 -3.91 -11.57 3.67
N SER A 50 -3.79 -11.89 2.38
CA SER A 50 -2.94 -12.98 1.92
C SER A 50 -1.45 -12.73 2.23
N GLY A 51 -0.98 -11.50 2.07
CA GLY A 51 0.37 -11.08 2.44
C GLY A 51 0.62 -11.16 3.95
N GLN A 52 -0.33 -10.66 4.76
CA GLN A 52 -0.24 -10.71 6.22
C GLN A 52 -0.17 -12.15 6.76
N ARG A 53 -0.93 -13.08 6.17
CA ARG A 53 -0.84 -14.51 6.53
C ARG A 53 0.57 -15.07 6.31
N ARG A 54 1.22 -14.73 5.19
CA ARG A 54 2.60 -15.15 4.90
C ARG A 54 3.61 -14.53 5.87
N ALA A 55 3.44 -13.25 6.20
CA ALA A 55 4.27 -12.56 7.17
C ALA A 55 4.16 -13.20 8.58
N ALA A 56 2.96 -13.57 9.00
CA ALA A 56 2.74 -14.27 10.27
C ALA A 56 3.45 -15.64 10.30
N THR A 57 3.37 -16.43 9.23
CA THR A 57 4.10 -17.71 9.13
C THR A 57 5.62 -17.50 9.21
N LEU A 58 6.15 -16.45 8.57
CA LEU A 58 7.57 -16.13 8.64
C LEU A 58 8.00 -15.72 10.06
N GLN A 59 7.17 -14.96 10.78
CA GLN A 59 7.42 -14.62 12.19
C GLN A 59 7.46 -15.86 13.08
N MET A 60 6.62 -16.86 12.83
CA MET A 60 6.69 -18.15 13.53
C MET A 60 7.97 -18.94 13.19
N LEU A 61 8.51 -18.74 11.99
CA LEU A 61 9.72 -19.44 11.53
C LEU A 61 11.02 -18.75 11.94
N GLN A 62 11.00 -17.44 12.22
CA GLN A 62 12.15 -16.66 12.70
C GLN A 62 12.98 -17.37 13.79
N PRO A 63 12.39 -17.90 14.89
CA PRO A 63 13.19 -18.54 15.94
C PRO A 63 13.95 -19.78 15.44
N LYS A 64 13.44 -20.50 14.43
CA LYS A 64 14.13 -21.66 13.82
C LYS A 64 15.16 -21.24 12.78
N LEU A 65 15.00 -20.08 12.16
CA LEU A 65 15.96 -19.52 11.20
C LEU A 65 17.17 -18.89 11.89
N LYS A 66 17.00 -18.31 13.08
CA LYS A 66 18.07 -17.66 13.86
C LYS A 66 19.33 -18.52 14.03
N PRO A 67 19.28 -19.79 14.50
CA PRO A 67 20.49 -20.60 14.63
C PRO A 67 21.16 -20.92 13.28
N ILE A 68 20.40 -20.98 12.19
CA ILE A 68 20.96 -21.18 10.84
C ILE A 68 21.63 -19.88 10.35
N GLN A 69 21.07 -18.72 10.71
CA GLN A 69 21.70 -17.42 10.44
C GLN A 69 23.02 -17.27 11.20
N ASP A 70 23.08 -17.69 12.46
CA ASP A 70 24.32 -17.71 13.24
C ASP A 70 25.37 -18.65 12.61
N GLU A 71 24.94 -19.81 12.07
CA GLU A 71 25.79 -20.75 11.33
C GLU A 71 26.37 -20.13 10.04
N ILE A 72 25.55 -19.37 9.30
CA ILE A 72 25.94 -18.61 8.10
C ILE A 72 26.94 -17.52 8.45
N GLU A 73 26.69 -16.74 9.50
CA GLU A 73 27.60 -15.67 9.94
C GLU A 73 28.94 -16.24 10.40
N GLY A 74 28.93 -17.35 11.15
CA GLY A 74 30.13 -18.06 11.55
C GLY A 74 30.93 -18.61 10.36
N ALA A 75 30.27 -19.20 9.36
CA ALA A 75 30.93 -19.69 8.15
C ALA A 75 31.53 -18.54 7.31
N LYS A 76 30.80 -17.43 7.20
CA LYS A 76 31.26 -16.21 6.52
C LYS A 76 32.48 -15.61 7.21
N ALA A 77 32.51 -15.56 8.53
CA ALA A 77 33.66 -15.08 9.30
C ALA A 77 34.90 -15.96 9.12
N ARG A 78 34.72 -17.27 8.91
CA ARG A 78 35.80 -18.23 8.65
C ARG A 78 36.26 -18.26 7.19
N GLY A 79 35.57 -17.57 6.27
CA GLY A 79 35.86 -17.61 4.83
C GLY A 79 35.54 -18.94 4.15
N ASP A 80 34.76 -19.81 4.80
CA ASP A 80 34.42 -21.13 4.28
C ASP A 80 33.19 -21.02 3.37
N THR A 81 33.43 -20.96 2.06
CA THR A 81 32.40 -20.84 1.03
C THR A 81 31.51 -22.08 0.92
N LEU A 82 32.02 -23.26 1.30
CA LEU A 82 31.30 -24.52 1.19
C LEU A 82 30.32 -24.67 2.37
N ALA A 83 30.78 -24.38 3.59
CA ALA A 83 29.92 -24.31 4.77
C ALA A 83 28.82 -23.24 4.62
N LEU A 84 29.15 -22.09 4.01
CA LEU A 84 28.18 -21.04 3.71
C LEU A 84 27.05 -21.56 2.79
N GLN A 85 27.41 -22.26 1.71
CA GLN A 85 26.43 -22.80 0.76
C GLN A 85 25.52 -23.85 1.42
N ILE A 86 26.09 -24.73 2.25
CA ILE A 86 25.32 -25.75 2.98
C ILE A 86 24.33 -25.07 3.95
N ALA A 87 24.77 -24.11 4.74
CA ALA A 87 23.91 -23.41 5.69
C ALA A 87 22.81 -22.59 4.99
N ALA A 88 23.13 -21.94 3.86
CA ALA A 88 22.15 -21.24 3.02
C ALA A 88 21.12 -22.20 2.41
N ALA A 89 21.54 -23.37 1.92
CA ALA A 89 20.66 -24.41 1.40
C ALA A 89 19.72 -24.94 2.49
N LYS A 90 20.24 -25.12 3.72
CA LYS A 90 19.46 -25.52 4.90
C LYS A 90 18.37 -24.48 5.23
N ALA A 91 18.70 -23.19 5.25
CA ALA A 91 17.74 -22.11 5.43
C ALA A 91 16.64 -22.13 4.35
N ARG A 92 17.03 -22.29 3.08
CA ARG A 92 16.08 -22.36 1.96
C ARG A 92 15.16 -23.59 2.03
N SER A 93 15.71 -24.75 2.41
CA SER A 93 14.93 -25.98 2.58
C SER A 93 13.89 -25.83 3.70
N LEU A 94 14.25 -25.14 4.79
CA LEU A 94 13.35 -24.90 5.91
C LEU A 94 12.19 -23.96 5.52
N MET A 95 12.48 -22.90 4.76
CA MET A 95 11.45 -21.99 4.23
C MET A 95 10.52 -22.70 3.24
N SER A 96 11.08 -23.50 2.33
CA SER A 96 10.31 -24.27 1.35
C SER A 96 9.39 -25.32 1.99
N LYS A 97 9.84 -26.00 3.06
CA LYS A 97 9.00 -26.93 3.84
C LYS A 97 7.74 -26.28 4.43
N HIS A 98 7.81 -24.98 4.74
CA HIS A 98 6.69 -24.22 5.29
C HIS A 98 5.95 -23.38 4.24
N ASN A 99 6.23 -23.58 2.94
CA ASN A 99 5.65 -22.84 1.82
C ASN A 99 5.77 -21.31 1.99
N VAL A 100 6.87 -20.85 2.58
CA VAL A 100 7.16 -19.43 2.75
C VAL A 100 8.10 -18.98 1.64
N ASP A 101 7.56 -18.22 0.69
CA ASP A 101 8.34 -17.59 -0.37
C ASP A 101 8.75 -16.16 0.04
N PRO A 102 10.07 -15.88 0.18
CA PRO A 102 10.55 -14.52 0.47
C PRO A 102 10.11 -13.53 -0.61
N LEU A 103 10.06 -13.97 -1.87
CA LEU A 103 9.63 -13.15 -3.00
C LEU A 103 8.17 -12.70 -2.88
N MET A 104 7.30 -13.56 -2.35
CA MET A 104 5.90 -13.22 -2.16
C MET A 104 5.69 -12.13 -1.11
N SER A 105 6.62 -11.97 -0.16
CA SER A 105 6.59 -10.86 0.79
C SER A 105 6.92 -9.53 0.11
N PHE A 106 7.81 -9.55 -0.89
CA PHE A 106 8.15 -8.36 -1.68
C PHE A 106 7.00 -7.92 -2.61
N VAL A 107 6.21 -8.87 -3.12
CA VAL A 107 5.03 -8.58 -3.96
C VAL A 107 4.02 -7.69 -3.22
N GLN A 108 3.82 -7.89 -1.92
CA GLN A 108 2.91 -7.03 -1.15
C GLN A 108 3.38 -5.57 -1.14
N LEU A 109 4.69 -5.34 -0.98
CA LEU A 109 5.28 -4.00 -1.02
C LEU A 109 5.12 -3.36 -2.41
N LEU A 110 5.35 -4.14 -3.46
CA LEU A 110 5.18 -3.70 -4.85
C LEU A 110 3.74 -3.32 -5.20
N ILE A 111 2.74 -3.92 -4.55
CA ILE A 111 1.33 -3.53 -4.73
C ILE A 111 0.98 -2.32 -3.85
N GLN A 112 1.50 -2.27 -2.63
CA GLN A 112 1.17 -1.23 -1.65
C GLN A 112 1.71 0.15 -2.06
N ILE A 113 2.95 0.23 -2.57
CA ILE A 113 3.58 1.52 -2.92
C ILE A 113 2.83 2.25 -4.04
N PRO A 114 2.51 1.62 -5.18
CA PRO A 114 1.75 2.29 -6.25
C PRO A 114 0.35 2.71 -5.83
N VAL A 115 -0.34 1.92 -4.99
CA VAL A 115 -1.66 2.27 -4.47
C VAL A 115 -1.57 3.49 -3.55
N MET A 116 -0.57 3.53 -2.67
CA MET A 116 -0.32 4.67 -1.79
C MET A 116 0.02 5.93 -2.60
N LEU A 117 0.92 5.82 -3.57
CA LEU A 117 1.29 6.95 -4.43
C LEU A 117 0.13 7.38 -5.33
N GLY A 118 -0.67 6.45 -5.84
CA GLY A 118 -1.82 6.73 -6.68
C GLY A 118 -2.91 7.49 -5.93
N THR A 119 -3.25 7.02 -4.73
CA THR A 119 -4.21 7.70 -3.85
C THR A 119 -3.71 9.06 -3.39
N PHE A 120 -2.45 9.16 -2.92
CA PHE A 120 -1.88 10.43 -2.43
C PHE A 120 -1.68 11.45 -3.55
N LEU A 121 -0.96 11.10 -4.62
CA LEU A 121 -0.70 12.01 -5.72
C LEU A 121 -1.98 12.32 -6.47
N GLY A 122 -2.87 11.34 -6.66
CA GLY A 122 -4.16 11.52 -7.30
C GLY A 122 -5.05 12.49 -6.53
N ALA A 123 -5.13 12.37 -5.20
CA ALA A 123 -5.85 13.32 -4.35
C ALA A 123 -5.20 14.71 -4.34
N ARG A 124 -3.88 14.79 -4.11
CA ARG A 124 -3.13 16.06 -4.08
C ARG A 124 -3.36 16.91 -5.32
N THR A 125 -3.21 16.30 -6.47
CA THR A 125 -3.38 16.97 -7.76
C THR A 125 -4.82 17.36 -8.07
N LEU A 126 -5.81 16.64 -7.51
CA LEU A 126 -7.22 17.03 -7.55
C LEU A 126 -7.43 18.33 -6.77
N PHE A 127 -6.84 18.45 -5.58
CA PHE A 127 -6.87 19.67 -4.76
C PHE A 127 -6.08 20.83 -5.40
N ASP A 128 -4.89 20.56 -5.95
CA ASP A 128 -4.07 21.57 -6.64
C ASP A 128 -4.76 22.14 -7.89
N THR A 129 -5.62 21.35 -8.56
CA THR A 129 -6.40 21.82 -9.71
C THR A 129 -7.52 22.78 -9.30
N SER A 130 -7.81 22.90 -7.98
CA SER A 130 -8.78 23.84 -7.41
C SER A 130 -10.13 23.87 -8.13
N LEU A 131 -10.65 22.68 -8.47
CA LEU A 131 -11.95 22.52 -9.13
C LEU A 131 -13.02 23.24 -8.28
N GLU A 132 -13.81 24.12 -8.90
CA GLU A 132 -14.90 24.86 -8.23
C GLU A 132 -15.82 23.97 -7.37
N PRO A 133 -16.18 22.74 -7.78
CA PRO A 133 -16.94 21.83 -6.94
C PRO A 133 -16.27 21.49 -5.60
N LEU A 134 -14.95 21.45 -5.49
CA LEU A 134 -14.23 21.10 -4.24
C LEU A 134 -14.37 22.17 -3.15
N LYS A 135 -14.61 23.42 -3.52
CA LYS A 135 -14.78 24.55 -2.59
C LYS A 135 -16.16 24.58 -1.92
N HIS A 136 -17.16 23.92 -2.53
CA HIS A 136 -18.56 23.96 -2.08
C HIS A 136 -19.11 22.60 -1.68
N SER A 137 -18.31 21.53 -1.75
CA SER A 137 -18.77 20.15 -1.53
C SER A 137 -18.16 19.49 -0.29
N GLY A 138 -17.82 20.32 0.69
CA GLY A 138 -17.38 19.93 2.02
C GLY A 138 -18.50 19.45 2.94
N VAL A 139 -18.15 19.27 4.22
CA VAL A 139 -19.05 18.89 5.32
C VAL A 139 -19.21 20.05 6.30
N SER A 140 -20.18 19.97 7.22
CA SER A 140 -20.54 21.08 8.12
C SER A 140 -19.38 21.67 8.94
N PHE A 141 -18.31 20.90 9.19
CA PHE A 141 -17.11 21.35 9.91
C PHE A 141 -15.92 21.69 8.99
N MET A 142 -16.02 21.35 7.69
CA MET A 142 -15.00 21.60 6.67
C MET A 142 -15.70 21.88 5.34
N PRO A 143 -16.20 23.11 5.11
CA PRO A 143 -16.96 23.48 3.92
C PRO A 143 -16.08 23.57 2.66
N ASP A 144 -14.82 23.97 2.82
CA ASP A 144 -13.82 24.01 1.75
C ASP A 144 -12.80 22.88 1.96
N LEU A 145 -12.75 21.94 1.01
CA LEU A 145 -11.79 20.83 1.03
C LEU A 145 -10.40 21.21 0.48
N THR A 146 -10.26 22.39 -0.11
CA THR A 146 -8.99 22.88 -0.68
C THR A 146 -8.17 23.68 0.32
N ALA A 147 -8.81 24.18 1.38
CA ALA A 147 -8.15 24.90 2.46
C ALA A 147 -7.53 23.93 3.49
N THR A 148 -6.52 24.42 4.22
CA THR A 148 -5.96 23.68 5.36
C THR A 148 -7.02 23.54 6.44
N ASP A 149 -7.09 22.36 7.08
CA ASP A 149 -8.03 22.08 8.18
C ASP A 149 -7.98 23.21 9.23
N PRO A 150 -9.06 24.00 9.40
CA PRO A 150 -9.08 25.12 10.33
C PRO A 150 -8.85 24.71 11.79
N TRP A 151 -9.16 23.46 12.13
CA TRP A 151 -9.14 22.94 13.50
C TRP A 151 -7.98 21.97 13.75
N GLY A 152 -7.25 21.56 12.71
CA GLY A 152 -6.14 20.61 12.82
C GLY A 152 -6.51 19.24 13.37
N ILE A 153 -7.75 18.80 13.18
CA ILE A 153 -8.26 17.52 13.70
C ILE A 153 -7.79 16.36 12.82
N LEU A 154 -7.77 16.54 11.50
CA LEU A 154 -7.43 15.48 10.54
C LEU A 154 -5.99 14.93 10.64
N PRO A 155 -4.95 15.72 10.94
CA PRO A 155 -3.59 15.20 11.10
C PRO A 155 -3.35 14.47 12.42
N ILE A 156 -4.22 14.68 13.42
CA ILE A 156 -4.07 14.14 14.78
C ILE A 156 -4.84 12.81 14.93
N ALA A 157 -5.94 12.64 14.20
CA ALA A 157 -6.77 11.44 14.18
C ALA A 157 -6.18 10.30 13.33
#